data_AF-A0A285PJ37-F1
#
_entry.id   AF-A0A285PJ37-F1
#
_cell.length_a   1.000
_cell.length_b   1.000
_cell.length_c   1.000
_cell.angle_alpha   90.00
_cell.angle_beta   90.00
_cell.angle_gamma   90.00
#
_symmetry.space_group_name_H-M   'P 1'
#
loop_
_entity.id
_entity.type
_entity.pdbx_description
1 polymer ?
#
loop_
_entity_poly.entity_id
_entity_poly.type
_entity_poly.pdbx_seq_one_letter_code
_entity_poly.pdbx_strand_id
1 'polypeptide(L)'
;MKVHSILKYTFNLSIISSAFFIQLFSHVNADSTFKLKTGAYKQTVMSDGSVTKGMKEATKLITQRQYSDDYECSVELKPNGSLKYDNKIPEALYSANDMKRVRALPYHVVFVRNVLFCGKPVPEGTTWGGCGSVGRKGIALTRGSTSRLGKKIAHEFGHNAGFNGHSPDHRHIMSPTASTGMNKSHCKVFASGISGQVLAVTEPSAENSKSSPDSPQPSQKEKSPFEQLFESEWSDGIPLDQVNRLTPDDIEKTRSLILEGKTQYYSKAIFVLALRGTSADKELLFQILQKPLAKMETDEEYDIREAKLSLPNALGMLTAKTNDNQLVQRLASYVFMGLNHPTELQHLLGSYDGVTDDATSFAENSGVGLALAGNLGKQYLNTLPQTFSSSPNKNFSGRNMGSYFGLLNAINKGTVEKGLKGYLEGR
;
A
#
# COMPACT_ATOMS: atom_id res chain seq x y z
N MET A 1 -20.29 -82.28 -55.61
CA MET A 1 -21.02 -81.31 -56.47
C MET A 1 -20.88 -79.94 -55.82
N LYS A 2 -20.09 -79.03 -56.42
CA LYS A 2 -20.56 -77.85 -57.20
C LYS A 2 -21.47 -76.94 -56.33
N VAL A 3 -21.24 -75.65 -56.09
CA VAL A 3 -20.58 -74.58 -56.86
C VAL A 3 -20.59 -73.29 -55.99
N HIS A 4 -19.48 -72.53 -55.99
CA HIS A 4 -19.34 -71.05 -55.87
C HIS A 4 -19.87 -70.38 -54.57
N SER A 5 -19.35 -69.27 -54.05
CA SER A 5 -18.75 -68.10 -54.70
C SER A 5 -17.81 -67.38 -53.75
N ILE A 6 -16.71 -66.91 -54.33
CA ILE A 6 -15.76 -65.94 -53.81
C ILE A 6 -16.45 -64.57 -53.75
N LEU A 7 -16.35 -63.86 -52.61
CA LEU A 7 -16.50 -62.40 -52.61
C LEU A 7 -15.27 -61.77 -51.94
N LYS A 8 -14.47 -61.12 -52.78
CA LYS A 8 -13.36 -60.24 -52.44
C LYS A 8 -13.93 -58.96 -51.85
N TYR A 9 -13.62 -58.66 -50.58
CA TYR A 9 -13.74 -57.29 -50.08
C TYR A 9 -12.42 -56.57 -50.34
N THR A 10 -12.50 -55.58 -51.21
CA THR A 10 -11.45 -54.64 -51.56
C THR A 10 -11.15 -53.74 -50.36
N PHE A 11 -9.86 -53.71 -49.99
CA PHE A 11 -9.28 -52.76 -49.06
C PHE A 11 -9.30 -51.36 -49.71
N ASN A 12 -10.25 -50.51 -49.32
CA ASN A 12 -10.20 -49.09 -49.69
C ASN A 12 -9.25 -48.37 -48.73
N LEU A 13 -8.02 -48.19 -49.22
CA LEU A 13 -6.99 -47.33 -48.65
C LEU A 13 -7.45 -45.87 -48.77
N SER A 14 -8.21 -45.38 -47.80
CA SER A 14 -8.50 -43.95 -47.70
C SER A 14 -7.30 -43.25 -47.09
N ILE A 15 -6.54 -42.58 -47.95
CA ILE A 15 -5.52 -41.59 -47.62
C ILE A 15 -6.25 -40.47 -46.86
N ILE A 16 -6.27 -40.55 -45.52
CA ILE A 16 -6.64 -39.42 -44.68
C ILE A 16 -5.45 -38.45 -44.75
N SER A 17 -5.61 -37.50 -45.66
CA SER A 17 -4.77 -36.34 -45.84
C SER A 17 -4.40 -35.76 -44.48
N SER A 18 -3.11 -35.80 -44.16
CA SER A 18 -2.51 -35.11 -43.03
C SER A 18 -2.64 -33.60 -43.28
N ALA A 19 -3.82 -33.06 -43.02
CA ALA A 19 -4.02 -31.64 -42.81
C ALA A 19 -3.28 -31.29 -41.50
N PHE A 20 -1.99 -31.01 -41.66
CA PHE A 20 -1.14 -30.36 -40.69
C PHE A 20 -1.86 -29.09 -40.25
N PHE A 21 -2.60 -29.17 -39.16
CA PHE A 21 -3.17 -28.03 -38.46
C PHE A 21 -2.00 -27.28 -37.82
N ILE A 22 -1.27 -26.52 -38.63
CA ILE A 22 -0.40 -25.46 -38.15
C ILE A 22 -1.38 -24.41 -37.60
N GLN A 23 -1.81 -24.60 -36.35
CA GLN A 23 -2.21 -23.47 -35.53
C GLN A 23 -0.98 -22.58 -35.45
N LEU A 24 -0.94 -21.60 -36.35
CA LEU A 24 -0.17 -20.37 -36.22
C LEU A 24 -0.56 -19.79 -34.86
N PHE A 25 0.16 -20.19 -33.81
CA PHE A 25 0.29 -19.42 -32.59
C PHE A 25 1.11 -18.18 -32.95
N SER A 26 0.51 -17.28 -33.72
CA SER A 26 0.95 -15.89 -33.84
C SER A 26 0.66 -15.21 -32.51
N HIS A 27 1.42 -15.57 -31.47
CA HIS A 27 1.43 -14.88 -30.18
C HIS A 27 2.86 -14.49 -29.86
N VAL A 28 3.48 -13.75 -30.78
CA VAL A 28 4.56 -12.85 -30.39
C VAL A 28 3.88 -11.51 -30.13
N ASN A 29 3.25 -11.38 -28.95
CA ASN A 29 2.98 -10.05 -28.42
C ASN A 29 4.35 -9.40 -28.28
N ALA A 30 4.60 -8.31 -29.00
CA ALA A 30 5.84 -7.57 -28.84
C ALA A 30 5.98 -7.18 -27.36
N ASP A 31 7.04 -7.67 -26.71
CA ASP A 31 7.34 -7.33 -25.33
C ASP A 31 7.46 -5.81 -25.20
N SER A 32 6.50 -5.20 -24.51
CA SER A 32 6.46 -3.77 -24.32
C SER A 32 7.34 -3.41 -23.12
N THR A 33 8.59 -3.01 -23.38
CA THR A 33 9.49 -2.53 -22.33
C THR A 33 9.31 -1.02 -22.10
N PHE A 34 8.87 -0.65 -20.90
CA PHE A 34 8.74 0.75 -20.45
C PHE A 34 9.92 1.15 -19.57
N LYS A 35 10.72 2.12 -20.04
CA LYS A 35 11.84 2.70 -19.30
C LYS A 35 11.38 3.93 -18.51
N LEU A 36 11.23 3.78 -17.20
CA LEU A 36 10.67 4.80 -16.30
C LEU A 36 11.76 5.59 -15.57
N LYS A 37 11.81 6.91 -15.80
CA LYS A 37 12.67 7.83 -15.02
C LYS A 37 12.17 7.91 -13.58
N THR A 38 13.07 7.80 -12.60
CA THR A 38 12.72 7.83 -11.19
C THR A 38 13.32 9.03 -10.47
N GLY A 39 12.52 9.61 -9.58
CA GLY A 39 12.94 10.69 -8.69
C GLY A 39 12.59 10.38 -7.25
N ALA A 40 13.28 10.97 -6.30
CA ALA A 40 13.05 10.82 -4.87
C ALA A 40 13.14 12.17 -4.15
N TYR A 41 12.29 12.38 -3.16
CA TYR A 41 12.49 13.47 -2.21
C TYR A 41 13.84 13.28 -1.50
N LYS A 42 14.61 14.36 -1.34
CA LYS A 42 16.03 14.33 -0.89
C LYS A 42 16.31 13.59 0.42
N GLN A 43 15.31 13.38 1.27
CA GLN A 43 15.44 12.69 2.56
C GLN A 43 14.70 11.35 2.59
N THR A 44 14.25 10.83 1.44
CA THR A 44 13.76 9.44 1.40
C THR A 44 14.96 8.51 1.34
N VAL A 45 14.96 7.45 2.15
CA VAL A 45 16.00 6.41 2.11
C VAL A 45 15.69 5.42 0.98
N MET A 46 15.78 5.87 -0.28
CA MET A 46 15.48 5.05 -1.47
C MET A 46 16.76 4.83 -2.29
N SER A 47 17.04 3.60 -2.71
CA SER A 47 18.25 3.30 -3.49
C SER A 47 17.93 2.86 -4.92
N ASP A 48 18.90 3.00 -5.83
CA ASP A 48 18.82 2.42 -7.18
C ASP A 48 18.51 0.91 -7.14
N GLY A 49 19.12 0.20 -6.19
CA GLY A 49 18.87 -1.23 -5.96
C GLY A 49 17.42 -1.50 -5.58
N SER A 50 16.85 -0.73 -4.65
CA SER A 50 15.44 -0.86 -4.25
C SER A 50 14.48 -0.58 -5.41
N VAL A 51 14.73 0.47 -6.19
CA VAL A 51 13.93 0.80 -7.37
C VAL A 51 13.98 -0.31 -8.41
N THR A 52 15.18 -0.83 -8.70
CA THR A 52 15.38 -1.92 -9.66
C THR A 52 14.66 -3.19 -9.22
N LYS A 53 14.80 -3.58 -7.95
CA LYS A 53 14.11 -4.74 -7.38
C LYS A 53 12.58 -4.57 -7.42
N GLY A 54 12.08 -3.39 -7.07
CA GLY A 54 10.64 -3.07 -7.14
C GLY A 54 10.08 -3.16 -8.55
N MET A 55 10.75 -2.59 -9.56
CA MET A 55 10.30 -2.68 -10.96
C MET A 55 10.37 -4.11 -11.52
N LYS A 56 11.36 -4.89 -11.09
CA LYS A 56 11.45 -6.32 -11.43
C LYS A 56 10.28 -7.10 -10.84
N GLU A 57 9.92 -6.86 -9.58
CA GLU A 57 8.76 -7.51 -8.97
C GLU A 57 7.45 -7.05 -9.62
N ALA A 58 7.30 -5.76 -9.92
CA ALA A 58 6.15 -5.26 -10.67
C ALA A 58 6.01 -5.96 -12.04
N THR A 59 7.10 -6.08 -12.79
CA THR A 59 7.15 -6.83 -14.06
C THR A 59 6.73 -8.28 -13.88
N LYS A 60 7.23 -8.94 -12.84
CA LYS A 60 6.86 -10.32 -12.51
C LYS A 60 5.36 -10.47 -12.24
N LEU A 61 4.78 -9.56 -11.44
CA LEU A 61 3.33 -9.57 -11.15
C LEU A 61 2.48 -9.35 -12.41
N ILE A 62 2.96 -8.55 -13.35
CA ILE A 62 2.26 -8.27 -14.61
C ILE A 62 2.38 -9.43 -15.61
N THR A 63 3.52 -10.11 -15.63
CA THR A 63 3.85 -11.14 -16.63
C THR A 63 3.49 -12.56 -16.20
N GLN A 64 3.42 -12.87 -14.90
CA GLN A 64 3.18 -14.22 -14.40
C GLN A 64 1.72 -14.47 -14.03
N ARG A 65 1.16 -15.60 -14.49
CA ARG A 65 -0.09 -16.14 -13.96
C ARG A 65 0.06 -16.52 -12.49
N GLN A 66 -0.71 -15.88 -11.63
CA GLN A 66 -0.84 -16.23 -10.21
C GLN A 66 -2.04 -17.16 -9.98
N TYR A 67 -3.07 -17.03 -10.82
CA TYR A 67 -4.29 -17.82 -10.81
C TYR A 67 -4.54 -18.49 -12.16
N SER A 68 -5.40 -19.52 -12.17
CA SER A 68 -5.73 -20.28 -13.39
C SER A 68 -6.43 -19.44 -14.46
N ASP A 69 -7.12 -18.37 -14.04
CA ASP A 69 -7.85 -17.41 -14.87
C ASP A 69 -7.06 -16.12 -15.15
N ASP A 70 -5.81 -16.03 -14.70
CA ASP A 70 -4.96 -14.88 -14.99
C ASP A 70 -4.50 -14.84 -16.46
N TYR A 71 -4.24 -13.63 -16.91
CA TYR A 71 -3.72 -13.31 -18.23
C TYR A 71 -2.28 -12.82 -18.12
N GLU A 72 -1.38 -13.41 -18.90
CA GLU A 72 0.02 -13.00 -18.95
C GLU A 72 0.17 -11.77 -19.85
N CYS A 73 0.74 -10.71 -19.31
CA CYS A 73 0.99 -9.50 -20.06
C CYS A 73 2.47 -9.35 -20.36
N SER A 74 2.82 -9.34 -21.65
CA SER A 74 4.17 -9.07 -22.18
C SER A 74 4.57 -7.59 -21.96
N VAL A 75 4.71 -7.19 -20.70
CA VAL A 75 5.05 -5.84 -20.26
C VAL A 75 6.21 -5.90 -19.29
N GLU A 76 7.26 -5.15 -19.58
CA GLU A 76 8.46 -5.06 -18.75
C GLU A 76 8.67 -3.63 -18.26
N LEU A 77 8.84 -3.44 -16.95
CA LEU A 77 9.16 -2.15 -16.35
C LEU A 77 10.65 -2.11 -15.98
N LYS A 78 11.37 -1.09 -16.46
CA LYS A 78 12.80 -0.89 -16.17
C LYS A 78 13.11 0.54 -15.73
N PRO A 79 14.08 0.76 -14.83
CA PRO A 79 14.56 2.10 -14.54
C PRO A 79 15.18 2.75 -15.79
N ASN A 80 14.94 4.04 -15.98
CA ASN A 80 15.58 4.84 -17.02
C ASN A 80 16.67 5.73 -16.41
N GLY A 81 17.84 5.13 -16.18
CA GLY A 81 18.96 5.77 -15.49
C GLY A 81 18.88 5.64 -13.96
N SER A 82 19.78 6.33 -13.27
CA SER A 82 19.83 6.32 -11.80
C SER A 82 18.75 7.20 -11.17
N LEU A 83 18.30 6.80 -9.99
CA LEU A 83 17.42 7.52 -9.11
C LEU A 83 17.98 8.92 -8.84
N LYS A 84 17.16 9.95 -9.06
CA LYS A 84 17.54 11.35 -8.80
C LYS A 84 16.86 11.88 -7.55
N TYR A 85 17.66 12.41 -6.63
CA TYR A 85 17.14 13.18 -5.51
C TYR A 85 16.90 14.62 -5.93
N ASP A 86 15.68 15.11 -5.77
CA ASP A 86 15.26 16.42 -6.28
C ASP A 86 14.46 17.19 -5.22
N ASN A 87 14.93 18.40 -4.89
CA ASN A 87 14.26 19.29 -3.93
C ASN A 87 12.90 19.82 -4.41
N LYS A 88 12.60 19.68 -5.71
CA LYS A 88 11.29 20.05 -6.27
C LYS A 88 10.22 19.00 -6.00
N ILE A 89 10.62 17.74 -5.74
CA ILE A 89 9.70 16.69 -5.30
C ILE A 89 9.19 17.07 -3.91
N PRO A 90 7.86 17.18 -3.71
CA PRO A 90 7.33 17.48 -2.39
C PRO A 90 7.65 16.32 -1.44
N GLU A 91 7.85 16.65 -0.17
CA GLU A 91 8.06 15.64 0.87
C GLU A 91 6.87 14.69 0.98
N ALA A 92 5.66 15.23 0.86
CA ALA A 92 4.42 14.48 0.85
C ALA A 92 3.38 15.14 -0.06
N LEU A 93 2.39 14.35 -0.47
CA LEU A 93 1.26 14.83 -1.27
C LEU A 93 0.10 15.20 -0.36
N TYR A 94 -0.09 16.49 -0.10
CA TYR A 94 -1.20 16.97 0.76
C TYR A 94 -2.43 17.38 -0.05
N SER A 95 -2.26 17.63 -1.35
CA SER A 95 -3.27 18.28 -2.17
C SER A 95 -3.21 17.90 -3.64
N ALA A 96 -4.27 18.26 -4.38
CA ALA A 96 -4.29 18.19 -5.83
C ALA A 96 -3.17 19.02 -6.48
N ASN A 97 -2.74 20.11 -5.85
CA ASN A 97 -1.64 20.94 -6.34
C ASN A 97 -0.30 20.23 -6.22
N ASP A 98 -0.07 19.45 -5.16
CA ASP A 98 1.15 18.64 -5.04
C ASP A 98 1.19 17.55 -6.11
N MET A 99 0.05 16.93 -6.41
CA MET A 99 -0.05 16.00 -7.55
C MET A 99 0.17 16.69 -8.89
N LYS A 100 -0.29 17.93 -9.08
CA LYS A 100 0.00 18.72 -10.28
C LYS A 100 1.50 19.00 -10.40
N ARG A 101 2.17 19.32 -9.29
CA ARG A 101 3.63 19.50 -9.23
C ARG A 101 4.36 18.22 -9.61
N VAL A 102 4.00 17.08 -9.03
CA VAL A 102 4.60 15.77 -9.36
C VAL A 102 4.48 15.47 -10.85
N ARG A 103 3.30 15.68 -11.44
CA ARG A 103 3.08 15.50 -12.89
C ARG A 103 3.95 16.41 -13.76
N ALA A 104 4.28 17.61 -13.29
CA ALA A 104 5.12 18.54 -14.02
C ALA A 104 6.61 18.16 -14.01
N LEU A 105 7.03 17.28 -13.09
CA LEU A 105 8.42 16.83 -13.00
C LEU A 105 8.84 15.96 -14.21
N PRO A 106 10.15 15.81 -14.45
CA PRO A 106 10.68 14.98 -15.54
C PRO A 106 10.69 13.47 -15.22
N TYR A 107 10.14 13.07 -14.07
CA TYR A 107 10.10 11.69 -13.60
C TYR A 107 8.76 11.03 -13.93
N HIS A 108 8.78 9.71 -14.11
CA HIS A 108 7.56 8.90 -14.26
C HIS A 108 7.11 8.38 -12.90
N VAL A 109 8.06 7.94 -12.08
CA VAL A 109 7.83 7.51 -10.69
C VAL A 109 8.59 8.46 -9.76
N VAL A 110 7.90 9.04 -8.79
CA VAL A 110 8.50 9.82 -7.70
C VAL A 110 8.28 9.13 -6.38
N PHE A 111 9.31 9.11 -5.54
CA PHE A 111 9.24 8.60 -4.18
C PHE A 111 9.10 9.77 -3.20
N VAL A 112 8.04 9.73 -2.41
CA VAL A 112 7.71 10.71 -1.38
C VAL A 112 7.68 10.01 -0.02
N ARG A 113 7.72 10.76 1.08
CA ARG A 113 7.57 10.18 2.43
C ARG A 113 6.14 9.71 2.66
N ASN A 114 5.15 10.54 2.29
CA ASN A 114 3.73 10.23 2.49
C ASN A 114 2.89 10.63 1.28
N VAL A 115 1.82 9.88 1.04
CA VAL A 115 0.79 10.19 0.05
C VAL A 115 -0.52 10.42 0.82
N LEU A 116 -0.79 11.67 1.17
CA LEU A 116 -1.97 12.06 1.96
C LEU A 116 -3.13 12.56 1.08
N PHE A 117 -2.95 12.57 -0.24
CA PHE A 117 -3.96 12.96 -1.21
C PHE A 117 -3.82 12.12 -2.48
N CYS A 118 -4.89 11.45 -2.88
CA CYS A 118 -5.00 10.81 -4.19
C CYS A 118 -6.41 10.94 -4.75
N GLY A 119 -6.72 12.09 -5.35
CA GLY A 119 -8.09 12.47 -5.75
C GLY A 119 -8.96 12.93 -4.58
N LYS A 120 -8.73 12.35 -3.40
CA LYS A 120 -9.28 12.76 -2.11
C LYS A 120 -8.21 12.72 -1.02
N PRO A 121 -8.36 13.50 0.07
CA PRO A 121 -7.52 13.36 1.25
C PRO A 121 -7.61 11.92 1.80
N VAL A 122 -6.50 11.40 2.32
CA VAL A 122 -6.52 10.19 3.15
C VAL A 122 -7.35 10.42 4.41
N PRO A 123 -7.93 9.36 4.99
CA PRO A 123 -8.30 9.38 6.39
C PRO A 123 -7.10 9.73 7.27
N GLU A 124 -7.35 10.48 8.33
CA GLU A 124 -6.29 10.97 9.20
C GLU A 124 -5.52 9.82 9.89
N GLY A 125 -4.19 9.99 9.99
CA GLY A 125 -3.30 8.96 10.54
C GLY A 125 -3.03 7.79 9.59
N THR A 126 -3.40 7.92 8.32
CA THR A 126 -3.05 6.94 7.27
C THR A 126 -2.28 7.61 6.13
N THR A 127 -1.73 6.80 5.24
CA THR A 127 -1.14 7.25 3.97
C THR A 127 -1.56 6.26 2.88
N TRP A 128 -1.85 6.76 1.68
CA TRP A 128 -1.95 5.89 0.51
C TRP A 128 -0.59 5.23 0.25
N GLY A 129 -0.60 4.02 -0.29
CA GLY A 129 0.62 3.33 -0.75
C GLY A 129 1.23 4.01 -1.97
N GLY A 130 0.38 4.59 -2.82
CA GLY A 130 0.74 5.28 -4.03
C GLY A 130 -0.36 6.23 -4.51
N CYS A 131 -0.06 6.96 -5.58
CA CYS A 131 -1.04 7.71 -6.34
C CYS A 131 -0.57 7.88 -7.79
N GLY A 132 -1.34 7.36 -8.73
CA GLY A 132 -1.15 7.47 -10.17
C GLY A 132 -2.22 8.35 -10.80
N SER A 133 -1.82 9.19 -11.76
CA SER A 133 -2.79 9.87 -12.62
C SER A 133 -3.27 8.95 -13.74
N VAL A 134 -4.58 8.90 -13.98
CA VAL A 134 -5.12 8.05 -15.06
C VAL A 134 -4.67 8.55 -16.43
N GLY A 135 -4.03 7.67 -17.22
CA GLY A 135 -3.62 7.92 -18.62
C GLY A 135 -2.61 9.05 -18.79
N ARG A 136 -1.86 9.38 -17.73
CA ARG A 136 -0.90 10.50 -17.73
C ARG A 136 0.33 10.11 -16.92
N LYS A 137 1.47 10.73 -17.24
CA LYS A 137 2.68 10.60 -16.41
C LYS A 137 2.44 11.09 -14.98
N GLY A 138 3.18 10.51 -14.04
CA GLY A 138 3.22 10.95 -12.65
C GLY A 138 2.59 9.89 -11.75
N ILE A 139 3.45 9.02 -11.26
CA ILE A 139 3.20 8.09 -10.16
C ILE A 139 3.96 8.63 -8.96
N ALA A 140 3.29 8.77 -7.82
CA ALA A 140 3.94 9.04 -6.55
C ALA A 140 3.78 7.85 -5.61
N LEU A 141 4.87 7.36 -5.02
CA LEU A 141 4.84 6.19 -4.14
C LEU A 141 5.48 6.50 -2.81
N THR A 142 4.94 5.88 -1.75
CA THR A 142 5.69 5.68 -0.51
C THR A 142 6.64 4.50 -0.66
N ARG A 143 7.68 4.46 0.19
CA ARG A 143 8.56 3.27 0.30
C ARG A 143 7.74 2.06 0.79
N GLY A 144 8.30 0.86 0.59
CA GLY A 144 7.86 -0.38 1.22
C GLY A 144 8.93 -1.47 1.05
N SER A 145 8.66 -2.68 1.53
CA SER A 145 9.43 -3.87 1.19
C SER A 145 9.45 -4.11 -0.33
N THR A 146 10.36 -4.96 -0.83
CA THR A 146 10.49 -5.17 -2.28
C THR A 146 9.17 -5.65 -2.91
N SER A 147 8.52 -6.60 -2.26
CA SER A 147 7.22 -7.14 -2.70
C SER A 147 6.13 -6.06 -2.71
N ARG A 148 5.99 -5.30 -1.63
CA ARG A 148 5.00 -4.21 -1.52
C ARG A 148 5.26 -3.11 -2.56
N LEU A 149 6.52 -2.74 -2.75
CA LEU A 149 6.91 -1.75 -3.75
C LEU A 149 6.57 -2.23 -5.18
N GLY A 150 6.79 -3.52 -5.49
CA GLY A 150 6.40 -4.10 -6.77
C GLY A 150 4.89 -4.00 -7.03
N LYS A 151 4.07 -4.39 -6.05
CA LYS A 151 2.60 -4.26 -6.12
C LYS A 151 2.15 -2.81 -6.31
N LYS A 152 2.70 -1.88 -5.51
CA LYS A 152 2.43 -0.43 -5.64
C LYS A 152 2.80 0.10 -7.03
N ILE A 153 3.99 -0.23 -7.55
CA ILE A 153 4.42 0.18 -8.88
C ILE A 153 3.47 -0.36 -9.95
N ALA A 154 3.12 -1.65 -9.89
CA ALA A 154 2.23 -2.26 -10.89
C ALA A 154 0.83 -1.63 -10.85
N HIS A 155 0.25 -1.47 -9.66
CA HIS A 155 -1.07 -0.85 -9.47
C HIS A 155 -1.09 0.60 -10.02
N GLU A 156 -0.18 1.45 -9.59
CA GLU A 156 -0.16 2.85 -10.05
C GLU A 156 0.23 2.99 -11.53
N PHE A 157 1.04 2.07 -12.06
CA PHE A 157 1.34 2.00 -13.49
C PHE A 157 0.08 1.67 -14.29
N GLY A 158 -0.78 0.78 -13.81
CA GLY A 158 -2.07 0.49 -14.44
C GLY A 158 -2.95 1.73 -14.58
N HIS A 159 -3.00 2.57 -13.55
CA HIS A 159 -3.66 3.88 -13.64
C HIS A 159 -2.97 4.77 -14.68
N ASN A 160 -1.66 4.96 -14.60
CA ASN A 160 -0.88 5.75 -15.57
C ASN A 160 -1.04 5.27 -17.02
N ALA A 161 -1.27 3.98 -17.23
CA ALA A 161 -1.51 3.38 -18.54
C ALA A 161 -2.95 3.53 -19.04
N GLY A 162 -3.85 4.07 -18.21
CA GLY A 162 -5.21 4.45 -18.60
C GLY A 162 -6.33 3.73 -17.84
N PHE A 163 -6.02 2.89 -16.85
CA PHE A 163 -7.06 2.19 -16.09
C PHE A 163 -7.75 3.17 -15.15
N ASN A 164 -9.03 3.44 -15.40
CA ASN A 164 -9.85 4.33 -14.58
C ASN A 164 -10.75 3.52 -13.65
N GLY A 165 -10.57 3.67 -12.33
CA GLY A 165 -11.33 2.94 -11.31
C GLY A 165 -10.57 1.74 -10.75
N HIS A 166 -11.30 0.82 -10.11
CA HIS A 166 -10.73 -0.35 -9.46
C HIS A 166 -11.40 -1.63 -9.92
N SER A 167 -10.65 -2.72 -9.92
CA SER A 167 -11.20 -4.07 -10.09
C SER A 167 -12.09 -4.41 -8.89
N PRO A 168 -13.33 -4.87 -9.11
CA PRO A 168 -14.17 -5.39 -8.03
C PRO A 168 -13.65 -6.75 -7.51
N ASP A 169 -12.92 -7.50 -8.34
CA ASP A 169 -12.24 -8.72 -7.91
C ASP A 169 -10.97 -8.36 -7.15
N HIS A 170 -10.96 -8.67 -5.85
CA HIS A 170 -9.86 -8.43 -4.92
C HIS A 170 -8.59 -9.20 -5.24
N ARG A 171 -8.65 -10.22 -6.10
CA ARG A 171 -7.47 -11.00 -6.52
C ARG A 171 -6.60 -10.26 -7.52
N HIS A 172 -7.14 -9.29 -8.26
CA HIS A 172 -6.40 -8.59 -9.31
C HIS A 172 -5.59 -7.38 -8.81
N ILE A 173 -4.51 -7.05 -9.53
CA ILE A 173 -3.60 -5.93 -9.23
C ILE A 173 -4.29 -4.57 -9.21
N MET A 174 -5.35 -4.38 -10.01
CA MET A 174 -6.11 -3.12 -10.04
C MET A 174 -7.19 -3.04 -8.95
N SER A 175 -7.25 -3.99 -8.01
CA SER A 175 -8.12 -3.86 -6.84
C SER A 175 -7.55 -2.80 -5.88
N PRO A 176 -8.37 -2.19 -4.99
CA PRO A 176 -7.91 -1.24 -3.97
C PRO A 176 -6.79 -1.81 -3.08
N THR A 177 -6.69 -3.13 -3.03
CA THR A 177 -5.72 -3.86 -2.22
C THR A 177 -4.49 -4.34 -3.00
N ALA A 178 -4.32 -3.91 -4.25
CA ALA A 178 -3.16 -4.21 -5.10
C ALA A 178 -2.67 -5.68 -5.00
N SER A 179 -3.59 -6.63 -5.26
CA SER A 179 -3.28 -8.06 -5.22
C SER A 179 -2.41 -8.48 -6.42
N THR A 180 -2.22 -9.78 -6.67
CA THR A 180 -1.21 -10.26 -7.61
C THR A 180 -1.75 -10.69 -8.98
N GLY A 181 -3.06 -10.86 -9.14
CA GLY A 181 -3.66 -11.37 -10.38
C GLY A 181 -3.85 -10.32 -11.47
N MET A 182 -4.15 -10.78 -12.68
CA MET A 182 -4.28 -9.93 -13.86
C MET A 182 -5.35 -10.51 -14.79
N ASN A 183 -6.39 -9.75 -15.12
CA ASN A 183 -7.36 -10.18 -16.13
C ASN A 183 -7.02 -9.63 -17.51
N LYS A 184 -7.73 -10.10 -18.54
CA LYS A 184 -7.51 -9.69 -19.94
C LYS A 184 -7.72 -8.20 -20.18
N SER A 185 -8.67 -7.54 -19.49
CA SER A 185 -8.96 -6.12 -19.69
C SER A 185 -7.86 -5.24 -19.08
N HIS A 186 -7.38 -5.58 -17.88
CA HIS A 186 -6.22 -4.96 -17.26
C HIS A 186 -5.01 -5.12 -18.19
N CYS A 187 -4.77 -6.32 -18.70
CA CYS A 187 -3.63 -6.59 -19.55
C CYS A 187 -3.55 -5.69 -20.79
N LYS A 188 -4.69 -5.46 -21.44
CA LYS A 188 -4.80 -4.55 -22.59
C LYS A 188 -4.37 -3.13 -22.23
N VAL A 189 -4.73 -2.67 -21.03
CA VAL A 189 -4.35 -1.34 -20.53
C VAL A 189 -2.87 -1.26 -20.20
N PHE A 190 -2.30 -2.27 -19.54
CA PHE A 190 -0.85 -2.30 -19.28
C PHE A 190 -0.04 -2.30 -20.58
N ALA A 191 -0.48 -3.06 -21.58
CA ALA A 191 0.19 -3.14 -22.89
C ALA A 191 0.12 -1.82 -23.69
N SER A 192 -0.93 -1.01 -23.53
CA SER A 192 -0.96 0.32 -24.19
C SER A 192 0.05 1.30 -23.60
N GLY A 193 0.50 1.07 -22.37
CA GLY A 193 1.45 1.91 -21.67
C GLY A 193 0.92 3.33 -21.40
N ILE A 194 1.83 4.21 -20.99
CA ILE A 194 1.51 5.63 -20.80
C ILE A 194 1.42 6.28 -22.19
N SER A 195 0.22 6.30 -22.77
CA SER A 195 0.00 7.08 -24.00
C SER A 195 0.25 8.55 -23.65
N GLY A 196 1.34 9.14 -24.14
CA GLY A 196 1.64 10.57 -23.94
C GLY A 196 0.55 11.50 -24.49
N GLN A 197 -0.46 10.96 -25.17
CA GLN A 197 -1.74 11.61 -25.36
C GLN A 197 -2.38 11.80 -24.00
N VAL A 198 -2.32 13.05 -23.52
CA VAL A 198 -3.22 13.57 -22.51
C VAL A 198 -4.63 13.27 -23.02
N LEU A 199 -5.20 12.13 -22.63
CA LEU A 199 -6.64 11.97 -22.71
C LEU A 199 -7.17 13.17 -21.93
N ALA A 200 -7.94 14.01 -22.62
CA ALA A 200 -8.71 15.04 -21.97
C ALA A 200 -9.64 14.28 -21.02
N VAL A 201 -9.19 14.12 -19.78
CA VAL A 201 -9.97 13.54 -18.70
C VAL A 201 -11.00 14.61 -18.44
N THR A 202 -12.13 14.52 -19.11
CA THR A 202 -13.38 15.06 -18.62
C THR A 202 -13.54 14.47 -17.24
N GLU A 203 -13.57 15.31 -16.20
CA GLU A 203 -13.80 14.84 -14.83
C GLU A 203 -15.00 13.87 -14.83
N PRO A 204 -14.89 12.71 -14.16
CA PRO A 204 -15.91 11.70 -14.24
C PRO A 204 -17.23 12.26 -13.69
N SER A 205 -18.21 12.44 -14.57
CA SER A 205 -19.61 12.46 -14.17
C SER A 205 -19.90 11.11 -13.51
N ALA A 206 -20.51 11.12 -12.34
CA ALA A 206 -20.73 9.97 -11.46
C ALA A 206 -21.81 8.99 -12.00
N GLU A 207 -21.71 8.55 -13.25
CA GLU A 207 -22.73 7.70 -13.89
C GLU A 207 -22.25 6.26 -14.12
N ASN A 208 -22.82 5.38 -13.29
CA ASN A 208 -23.27 4.03 -13.61
C ASN A 208 -22.33 3.11 -14.41
N SER A 209 -21.37 2.52 -13.69
CA SER A 209 -20.68 1.30 -14.15
C SER A 209 -21.64 0.10 -14.09
N LYS A 210 -22.26 -0.25 -15.22
CA LYS A 210 -22.96 -1.53 -15.39
C LYS A 210 -21.93 -2.66 -15.50
N SER A 211 -21.96 -3.58 -14.54
CA SER A 211 -21.18 -4.82 -14.54
C SER A 211 -21.55 -5.71 -15.73
N SER A 212 -20.55 -6.18 -16.46
CA SER A 212 -20.72 -7.23 -17.48
C SER A 212 -21.03 -8.58 -16.83
N PRO A 213 -21.73 -9.50 -17.52
CA PRO A 213 -22.06 -10.82 -16.98
C PRO A 213 -20.81 -11.70 -16.87
N ASP A 214 -20.61 -12.28 -15.69
CA ASP A 214 -19.51 -13.17 -15.34
C ASP A 214 -19.43 -14.42 -16.23
N SER A 215 -18.23 -14.72 -16.72
CA SER A 215 -17.90 -16.06 -17.21
C SER A 215 -17.73 -17.01 -16.03
N PRO A 216 -18.12 -18.29 -16.15
CA PRO A 216 -18.04 -19.25 -15.04
C PRO A 216 -16.56 -19.46 -14.65
N GLN A 217 -16.18 -18.99 -13.47
CA GLN A 217 -14.85 -19.22 -12.93
C GLN A 217 -14.68 -20.67 -12.45
N PRO A 218 -13.49 -21.26 -12.61
CA PRO A 218 -13.15 -22.50 -11.92
C PRO A 218 -13.22 -22.30 -10.41
N SER A 219 -13.85 -23.24 -9.70
CA SER A 219 -14.09 -23.18 -8.26
C SER A 219 -12.78 -23.26 -7.46
N GLN A 220 -12.08 -22.14 -7.33
CA GLN A 220 -11.04 -22.01 -6.32
C GLN A 220 -11.70 -21.95 -4.94
N LYS A 221 -11.10 -22.64 -3.97
CA LYS A 221 -11.55 -22.60 -2.58
C LYS A 221 -11.62 -21.14 -2.15
N GLU A 222 -12.83 -20.66 -1.87
CA GLU A 222 -13.06 -19.29 -1.44
C GLU A 222 -12.23 -19.05 -0.17
N LYS A 223 -11.31 -18.08 -0.24
CA LYS A 223 -10.49 -17.69 0.92
C LYS A 223 -11.42 -17.17 2.01
N SER A 224 -11.14 -17.51 3.25
CA SER A 224 -11.87 -16.96 4.39
C SER A 224 -11.70 -15.43 4.45
N PRO A 225 -12.64 -14.67 5.06
CA PRO A 225 -12.50 -13.23 5.21
C PRO A 225 -11.18 -12.80 5.87
N PHE A 226 -10.68 -13.59 6.82
CA PHE A 226 -9.37 -13.38 7.46
C PHE A 226 -8.22 -13.49 6.46
N GLU A 227 -8.17 -14.55 5.65
CA GLU A 227 -7.14 -14.74 4.63
C GLU A 227 -7.20 -13.64 3.58
N GLN A 228 -8.40 -13.27 3.12
CA GLN A 228 -8.59 -12.16 2.18
C GLN A 228 -8.03 -10.84 2.74
N LEU A 229 -8.31 -10.52 4.01
CA LEU A 229 -7.86 -9.29 4.65
C LEU A 229 -6.34 -9.24 4.81
N PHE A 230 -5.72 -10.32 5.29
CA PHE A 230 -4.29 -10.31 5.63
C PHE A 230 -3.37 -10.54 4.43
N GLU A 231 -3.81 -11.27 3.41
CA GLU A 231 -3.03 -11.51 2.19
C GLU A 231 -3.12 -10.35 1.18
N SER A 232 -4.11 -9.48 1.31
CA SER A 232 -4.31 -8.32 0.44
C SER A 232 -3.48 -7.11 0.90
N GLU A 233 -2.85 -6.33 0.01
CA GLU A 233 -2.17 -5.09 0.45
C GLU A 233 -3.18 -4.01 0.82
N TRP A 234 -2.80 -3.08 1.69
CA TRP A 234 -3.67 -1.96 2.05
C TRP A 234 -3.15 -0.69 1.38
N SER A 235 -3.17 -0.66 0.04
CA SER A 235 -2.75 0.50 -0.75
C SER A 235 -3.68 1.69 -0.50
N ASP A 236 -4.94 1.38 -0.19
CA ASP A 236 -6.04 2.31 -0.04
C ASP A 236 -6.41 2.71 1.40
N GLY A 237 -5.46 2.54 2.32
CA GLY A 237 -5.72 2.66 3.75
C GLY A 237 -6.40 1.40 4.31
N ILE A 238 -6.92 1.50 5.54
CA ILE A 238 -7.46 0.35 6.27
C ILE A 238 -8.84 -0.04 5.67
N PRO A 239 -9.04 -1.28 5.19
CA PRO A 239 -10.30 -1.71 4.60
C PRO A 239 -11.36 -2.00 5.69
N LEU A 240 -11.95 -0.94 6.25
CA LEU A 240 -12.83 -1.01 7.42
C LEU A 240 -13.98 -2.02 7.27
N ASP A 241 -14.60 -2.11 6.10
CA ASP A 241 -15.67 -3.08 5.84
C ASP A 241 -15.21 -4.53 6.02
N GLN A 242 -13.98 -4.85 5.60
CA GLN A 242 -13.41 -6.18 5.77
C GLN A 242 -13.03 -6.41 7.23
N VAL A 243 -12.42 -5.42 7.90
CA VAL A 243 -12.08 -5.48 9.33
C VAL A 243 -13.34 -5.67 10.19
N ASN A 244 -14.46 -5.02 9.84
CA ASN A 244 -15.72 -5.11 10.57
C ASN A 244 -16.43 -6.46 10.39
N ARG A 245 -16.13 -7.21 9.33
CA ARG A 245 -16.66 -8.56 9.10
C ARG A 245 -15.92 -9.66 9.87
N LEU A 246 -14.78 -9.35 10.49
CA LEU A 246 -14.02 -10.34 11.27
C LEU A 246 -14.83 -10.85 12.47
N THR A 247 -14.75 -12.17 12.67
CA THR A 247 -15.34 -12.89 13.81
C THR A 247 -14.42 -12.82 15.04
N PRO A 248 -14.90 -13.15 16.26
CA PRO A 248 -14.03 -13.27 17.43
C PRO A 248 -12.84 -14.20 17.22
N ASP A 249 -13.05 -15.35 16.57
CA ASP A 249 -11.98 -16.31 16.26
C ASP A 249 -10.92 -15.69 15.32
N ASP A 250 -11.32 -14.83 14.38
CA ASP A 250 -10.38 -14.11 13.52
C ASP A 250 -9.57 -13.06 14.27
N ILE A 251 -10.11 -12.49 15.35
CA ILE A 251 -9.35 -11.61 16.25
C ILE A 251 -8.32 -12.43 17.04
N GLU A 252 -8.66 -13.64 17.49
CA GLU A 252 -7.67 -14.54 18.11
C GLU A 252 -6.56 -14.94 17.13
N LYS A 253 -6.92 -15.31 15.89
CA LYS A 253 -5.92 -15.56 14.83
C LYS A 253 -5.03 -14.34 14.61
N THR A 254 -5.59 -13.13 14.67
CA THR A 254 -4.81 -11.89 14.55
C THR A 254 -3.78 -11.76 15.67
N ARG A 255 -4.12 -12.10 16.92
CA ARG A 255 -3.15 -12.13 18.03
C ARG A 255 -2.05 -13.16 17.78
N SER A 256 -2.43 -14.35 17.31
CA SER A 256 -1.48 -15.40 16.96
C SER A 256 -0.47 -14.94 15.91
N LEU A 257 -0.86 -14.14 14.90
CA LEU A 257 0.10 -13.60 13.93
C LEU A 257 1.23 -12.79 14.60
N ILE A 258 0.92 -12.00 15.64
CA ILE A 258 1.92 -11.23 16.39
C ILE A 258 2.79 -12.17 17.23
N LEU A 259 2.14 -13.05 18.01
CA LEU A 259 2.81 -13.99 18.93
C LEU A 259 3.74 -14.97 18.19
N GLU A 260 3.32 -15.47 17.04
CA GLU A 260 4.09 -16.41 16.20
C GLU A 260 5.21 -15.76 15.41
N GLY A 261 5.37 -14.43 15.47
CA GLY A 261 6.44 -13.76 14.74
C GLY A 261 6.17 -13.60 13.25
N LYS A 262 4.91 -13.56 12.79
CA LYS A 262 4.56 -13.36 11.37
C LYS A 262 4.67 -11.87 10.99
N THR A 263 5.90 -11.37 10.96
CA THR A 263 6.25 -9.95 10.79
C THR A 263 5.61 -9.29 9.58
N GLN A 264 5.45 -10.02 8.47
CA GLN A 264 4.80 -9.53 7.25
C GLN A 264 3.34 -9.08 7.46
N TYR A 265 2.71 -9.49 8.55
CA TYR A 265 1.34 -9.10 8.90
C TYR A 265 1.24 -8.11 10.06
N TYR A 266 2.37 -7.74 10.70
CA TYR A 266 2.34 -6.94 11.92
C TYR A 266 1.61 -5.61 11.74
N SER A 267 1.91 -4.83 10.69
CA SER A 267 1.25 -3.55 10.44
C SER A 267 -0.26 -3.68 10.28
N LYS A 268 -0.75 -4.77 9.68
CA LYS A 268 -2.19 -5.04 9.55
C LYS A 268 -2.80 -5.50 10.87
N ALA A 269 -2.09 -6.40 11.56
CA ALA A 269 -2.54 -6.97 12.82
C ALA A 269 -2.73 -5.91 13.90
N ILE A 270 -1.82 -4.93 14.01
CA ILE A 270 -1.96 -3.84 14.99
C ILE A 270 -3.22 -3.00 14.76
N PHE A 271 -3.58 -2.72 13.50
CA PHE A 271 -4.78 -1.93 13.20
C PHE A 271 -6.06 -2.75 13.38
N VAL A 272 -6.04 -4.04 13.04
CA VAL A 272 -7.17 -4.94 13.35
C VAL A 272 -7.40 -4.99 14.86
N LEU A 273 -6.34 -5.17 15.67
CA LEU A 273 -6.47 -5.19 17.13
C LEU A 273 -6.85 -3.82 17.70
N ALA A 274 -6.39 -2.72 17.12
CA ALA A 274 -6.79 -1.39 17.55
C ALA A 274 -8.30 -1.14 17.37
N LEU A 275 -8.86 -1.59 16.24
CA LEU A 275 -10.28 -1.41 15.91
C LEU A 275 -11.17 -2.45 16.61
N ARG A 276 -10.77 -3.72 16.61
CA ARG A 276 -11.60 -4.86 17.05
C ARG A 276 -11.18 -5.49 18.36
N GLY A 277 -9.96 -5.26 18.83
CA GLY A 277 -9.42 -5.78 20.08
C GLY A 277 -9.93 -5.09 21.36
N THR A 278 -9.25 -5.32 22.47
CA THR A 278 -9.61 -4.89 23.83
C THR A 278 -8.42 -4.25 24.54
N SER A 279 -8.62 -3.71 25.74
CA SER A 279 -7.52 -3.13 26.53
C SER A 279 -6.42 -4.14 26.88
N ALA A 280 -6.73 -5.44 26.93
CA ALA A 280 -5.75 -6.50 27.16
C ALA A 280 -4.72 -6.63 26.01
N ASP A 281 -5.06 -6.13 24.82
CA ASP A 281 -4.19 -6.24 23.63
C ASP A 281 -2.98 -5.29 23.67
N LYS A 282 -2.98 -4.29 24.56
CA LYS A 282 -1.89 -3.30 24.61
C LYS A 282 -0.52 -3.91 24.86
N GLU A 283 -0.41 -4.91 25.73
CA GLU A 283 0.88 -5.55 26.04
C GLU A 283 1.41 -6.30 24.83
N LEU A 284 0.54 -6.99 24.10
CA LEU A 284 0.88 -7.65 22.84
C LEU A 284 1.36 -6.63 21.79
N LEU A 285 0.65 -5.50 21.67
CA LEU A 285 1.03 -4.42 20.76
C LEU A 285 2.41 -3.82 21.13
N PHE A 286 2.72 -3.68 22.43
CA PHE A 286 4.02 -3.19 22.87
C PHE A 286 5.17 -4.16 22.62
N GLN A 287 4.92 -5.47 22.52
CA GLN A 287 5.97 -6.44 22.15
C GLN A 287 6.56 -6.15 20.76
N ILE A 288 5.81 -5.51 19.86
CA ILE A 288 6.32 -5.13 18.54
C ILE A 288 7.46 -4.09 18.65
N LEU A 289 7.39 -3.18 19.62
CA LEU A 289 8.46 -2.22 19.87
C LEU A 289 9.75 -2.88 20.35
N GLN A 290 9.63 -4.01 21.03
CA GLN A 290 10.77 -4.77 21.56
C GLN A 290 11.47 -5.62 20.48
N LYS A 291 10.90 -5.75 19.28
CA LYS A 291 11.52 -6.50 18.18
C LYS A 291 12.79 -5.78 17.69
N PRO A 292 13.92 -6.48 17.56
CA PRO A 292 15.17 -5.85 17.14
C PRO A 292 15.10 -5.36 15.69
N LEU A 293 15.75 -4.24 15.40
CA LEU A 293 15.98 -3.71 14.06
C LEU A 293 17.42 -3.21 13.99
N ALA A 294 18.26 -3.85 13.16
CA ALA A 294 19.70 -3.58 13.15
C ALA A 294 20.20 -3.03 11.82
N LYS A 295 19.76 -3.56 10.67
CA LYS A 295 20.41 -3.21 9.39
C LYS A 295 19.48 -2.83 8.24
N MET A 296 18.17 -3.06 8.34
CA MET A 296 17.21 -2.78 7.27
C MET A 296 17.59 -3.46 5.93
N GLU A 297 18.12 -4.67 6.01
CA GLU A 297 18.60 -5.47 4.89
C GLU A 297 17.54 -6.48 4.41
N THR A 298 16.63 -6.91 5.30
CA THR A 298 15.63 -7.94 5.02
C THR A 298 14.21 -7.36 4.94
N ASP A 299 13.33 -8.02 4.18
CA ASP A 299 11.91 -7.64 4.11
C ASP A 299 11.24 -7.72 5.51
N GLU A 300 11.65 -8.68 6.35
CA GLU A 300 11.21 -8.79 7.75
C GLU A 300 11.56 -7.53 8.57
N GLU A 301 12.78 -6.99 8.44
CA GLU A 301 13.15 -5.73 9.11
C GLU A 301 12.31 -4.55 8.60
N TYR A 302 11.98 -4.51 7.31
CA TYR A 302 11.06 -3.51 6.77
C TYR A 302 9.66 -3.62 7.37
N ASP A 303 9.14 -4.83 7.50
CA ASP A 303 7.81 -5.08 8.04
C ASP A 303 7.72 -4.74 9.54
N ILE A 304 8.75 -5.10 10.32
CA ILE A 304 8.86 -4.68 11.73
C ILE A 304 8.94 -3.15 11.83
N ARG A 305 9.77 -2.50 11.01
CA ARG A 305 9.89 -1.02 11.00
C ARG A 305 8.55 -0.35 10.70
N GLU A 306 7.84 -0.80 9.66
CA GLU A 306 6.52 -0.25 9.32
C GLU A 306 5.51 -0.44 10.46
N ALA A 307 5.52 -1.61 11.10
CA ALA A 307 4.65 -1.88 12.24
C ALA A 307 4.98 -0.96 13.43
N LYS A 308 6.26 -0.80 13.78
CA LYS A 308 6.68 0.14 14.85
C LYS A 308 6.23 1.56 14.55
N LEU A 309 6.46 2.06 13.33
CA LEU A 309 6.08 3.42 12.95
C LEU A 309 4.55 3.63 12.95
N SER A 310 3.78 2.60 12.63
CA SER A 310 2.31 2.68 12.59
C SER A 310 1.66 2.47 13.96
N LEU A 311 2.38 1.86 14.91
CA LEU A 311 1.87 1.49 16.22
C LEU A 311 1.27 2.67 17.01
N PRO A 312 1.86 3.87 17.05
CA PRO A 312 1.25 4.97 17.80
C PRO A 312 -0.17 5.34 17.34
N ASN A 313 -0.44 5.28 16.03
CA ASN A 313 -1.78 5.53 15.49
C ASN A 313 -2.76 4.44 15.95
N ALA A 314 -2.34 3.17 15.88
CA ALA A 314 -3.12 2.03 16.36
C ALA A 314 -3.42 2.13 17.87
N LEU A 315 -2.43 2.51 18.69
CA LEU A 315 -2.64 2.73 20.12
C LEU A 315 -3.62 3.88 20.39
N GLY A 316 -3.57 4.95 19.61
CA GLY A 316 -4.53 6.04 19.68
C GLY A 316 -5.97 5.58 19.45
N MET A 317 -6.19 4.81 18.37
CA MET A 317 -7.49 4.20 18.07
C MET A 317 -7.97 3.25 19.18
N LEU A 318 -7.08 2.40 19.69
CA LEU A 318 -7.40 1.50 20.81
C LEU A 318 -7.79 2.30 22.05
N THR A 319 -7.10 3.41 22.32
CA THR A 319 -7.38 4.27 23.47
C THR A 319 -8.75 4.92 23.37
N ALA A 320 -9.12 5.43 22.20
CA ALA A 320 -10.45 6.01 21.99
C ALA A 320 -11.58 5.01 22.30
N LYS A 321 -11.35 3.73 21.98
CA LYS A 321 -12.30 2.65 22.24
C LYS A 321 -12.35 2.24 23.71
N THR A 322 -11.20 2.18 24.37
CA THR A 322 -11.04 1.56 25.71
C THR A 322 -10.97 2.56 26.85
N ASN A 323 -10.79 3.85 26.56
CA ASN A 323 -10.48 4.92 27.51
C ASN A 323 -9.28 4.60 28.43
N ASP A 324 -8.26 3.91 27.90
CA ASP A 324 -7.08 3.53 28.67
C ASP A 324 -6.09 4.70 28.85
N ASN A 325 -6.07 5.29 30.05
CA ASN A 325 -5.16 6.38 30.42
C ASN A 325 -3.67 6.03 30.26
N GLN A 326 -3.28 4.77 30.44
CA GLN A 326 -1.88 4.36 30.32
C GLN A 326 -1.41 4.48 28.88
N LEU A 327 -2.27 4.17 27.91
CA LEU A 327 -1.95 4.32 26.49
C LEU A 327 -1.73 5.79 26.10
N VAL A 328 -2.58 6.71 26.60
CA VAL A 328 -2.40 8.15 26.36
C VAL A 328 -1.11 8.67 26.98
N GLN A 329 -0.80 8.26 28.22
CA GLN A 329 0.45 8.63 28.88
C GLN A 329 1.67 8.15 28.08
N ARG A 330 1.59 6.94 27.53
CA ARG A 330 2.65 6.36 26.70
C ARG A 330 2.82 7.10 25.38
N LEU A 331 1.73 7.44 24.70
CA LEU A 331 1.79 8.25 23.47
C LEU A 331 2.37 9.65 23.75
N ALA A 332 1.96 10.29 24.84
CA ALA A 332 2.52 11.57 25.26
C ALA A 332 4.02 11.48 25.59
N SER A 333 4.44 10.39 26.24
CA SER A 333 5.87 10.19 26.52
C SER A 333 6.67 9.98 25.24
N TYR A 334 6.14 9.30 24.22
CA TYR A 334 6.80 9.17 22.92
C TYR A 334 6.94 10.51 22.18
N VAL A 335 5.92 11.37 22.21
CA VAL A 335 6.04 12.74 21.68
C VAL A 335 7.16 13.49 22.41
N PHE A 336 7.17 13.43 23.75
CA PHE A 336 8.19 14.09 24.56
C PHE A 336 9.60 13.56 24.30
N MET A 337 9.77 12.23 24.22
CA MET A 337 11.05 11.58 23.91
C MET A 337 11.56 12.00 22.54
N GLY A 338 10.72 12.02 21.50
CA GLY A 338 11.17 12.42 20.16
C GLY A 338 11.65 13.86 20.06
N LEU A 339 11.11 14.73 20.91
CA LEU A 339 11.43 16.16 20.92
C LEU A 339 12.65 16.49 21.81
N ASN A 340 12.81 15.77 22.93
CA ASN A 340 13.85 16.09 23.93
C ASN A 340 14.97 15.04 24.02
N HIS A 341 14.66 13.78 23.74
CA HIS A 341 15.54 12.62 23.91
C HIS A 341 15.49 11.69 22.68
N PRO A 342 15.78 12.18 21.46
CA PRO A 342 15.62 11.39 20.24
C PRO A 342 16.43 10.08 20.25
N THR A 343 17.55 10.02 20.98
CA THR A 343 18.35 8.81 21.19
C THR A 343 17.58 7.71 21.94
N GLU A 344 16.69 8.05 22.87
CA GLU A 344 15.85 7.06 23.57
C GLU A 344 14.82 6.43 22.62
N LEU A 345 14.18 7.24 21.76
CA LEU A 345 13.32 6.71 20.70
C LEU A 345 14.12 5.89 19.69
N GLN A 346 15.36 6.27 19.37
CA GLN A 346 16.19 5.47 18.50
C GLN A 346 16.41 4.09 19.11
N HIS A 347 16.73 3.95 20.40
CA HIS A 347 16.85 2.64 21.04
C HIS A 347 15.58 1.79 20.96
N LEU A 348 14.41 2.42 21.04
CA LEU A 348 13.12 1.74 20.87
C LEU A 348 12.93 1.25 19.42
N LEU A 349 13.37 2.04 18.44
CA LEU A 349 13.18 1.75 17.03
C LEU A 349 14.24 0.79 16.49
N GLY A 350 15.50 0.89 16.91
CA GLY A 350 16.62 0.07 16.45
C GLY A 350 17.91 0.87 16.27
N SER A 351 18.88 0.30 15.58
CA SER A 351 20.18 0.95 15.33
C SER A 351 20.60 0.82 13.87
N TYR A 352 19.92 1.53 12.98
CA TYR A 352 20.16 1.50 11.53
C TYR A 352 20.24 2.90 10.92
N ASP A 353 20.78 3.00 9.70
CA ASP A 353 20.85 4.24 8.95
C ASP A 353 19.45 4.80 8.65
N GLY A 354 19.15 6.00 9.17
CA GLY A 354 17.84 6.64 9.06
C GLY A 354 16.96 6.52 10.31
N VAL A 355 17.43 5.86 11.38
CA VAL A 355 16.65 5.75 12.63
C VAL A 355 16.31 7.11 13.27
N THR A 356 17.09 8.16 12.99
CA THR A 356 16.77 9.54 13.45
C THR A 356 15.50 10.09 12.79
N ASP A 357 15.33 9.85 11.48
CA ASP A 357 14.12 10.28 10.76
C ASP A 357 12.90 9.46 11.20
N ASP A 358 13.13 8.19 11.55
CA ASP A 358 12.10 7.31 12.07
C ASP A 358 11.70 7.64 13.51
N ALA A 359 12.63 8.06 14.36
CA ALA A 359 12.33 8.59 15.69
C ALA A 359 11.44 9.83 15.60
N THR A 360 11.74 10.73 14.65
CA THR A 360 10.89 11.89 14.35
C THR A 360 9.50 11.43 13.89
N SER A 361 9.44 10.53 12.91
CA SER A 361 8.17 10.03 12.35
C SER A 361 7.32 9.33 13.42
N PHE A 362 7.95 8.56 14.31
CA PHE A 362 7.31 7.88 15.42
C PHE A 362 6.73 8.86 16.44
N ALA A 363 7.45 9.93 16.75
CA ALA A 363 6.96 11.00 17.62
C ALA A 363 5.79 11.76 16.98
N GLU A 364 5.87 12.07 15.69
CA GLU A 364 4.78 12.69 14.93
C GLU A 364 3.53 11.80 14.92
N ASN A 365 3.69 10.51 14.62
CA ASN A 365 2.61 9.52 14.70
C ASN A 365 2.08 9.37 16.12
N SER A 366 2.90 9.56 17.15
CA SER A 366 2.41 9.57 18.54
C SER A 366 1.53 10.78 18.83
N GLY A 367 1.84 11.95 18.25
CA GLY A 367 0.96 13.11 18.27
C GLY A 367 -0.37 12.87 17.56
N VAL A 368 -0.34 12.21 16.40
CA VAL A 368 -1.56 11.73 15.72
C VAL A 368 -2.33 10.74 16.59
N GLY A 369 -1.66 9.76 17.18
CA GLY A 369 -2.25 8.80 18.11
C GLY A 369 -2.97 9.47 19.29
N LEU A 370 -2.38 10.51 19.89
CA LEU A 370 -3.06 11.33 20.90
C LEU A 370 -4.33 12.00 20.36
N ALA A 371 -4.30 12.49 19.13
CA ALA A 371 -5.49 13.06 18.51
C ALA A 371 -6.59 12.01 18.29
N LEU A 372 -6.20 10.82 17.80
CA LEU A 372 -7.10 9.69 17.59
C LEU A 372 -7.72 9.19 18.91
N ALA A 373 -7.02 9.34 20.03
CA ALA A 373 -7.50 8.98 21.38
C ALA A 373 -8.64 9.87 21.91
N GLY A 374 -9.13 10.82 21.11
CA GLY A 374 -10.31 11.63 21.42
C GLY A 374 -10.10 12.61 22.57
N ASN A 375 -11.13 12.78 23.42
CA ASN A 375 -11.11 13.75 24.52
C ASN A 375 -9.94 13.54 25.48
N LEU A 376 -9.58 12.29 25.75
CA LEU A 376 -8.50 11.96 26.67
C LEU A 376 -7.16 12.40 26.10
N GLY A 377 -6.87 12.12 24.84
CA GLY A 377 -5.63 12.57 24.21
C GLY A 377 -5.59 14.09 24.00
N LYS A 378 -6.74 14.75 23.76
CA LYS A 378 -6.85 16.21 23.69
C LYS A 378 -6.39 16.90 24.98
N GLN A 379 -6.68 16.33 26.15
CA GLN A 379 -6.20 16.87 27.43
C GLN A 379 -4.67 16.92 27.50
N TYR A 380 -3.99 15.87 27.01
CA TYR A 380 -2.53 15.81 26.95
C TYR A 380 -1.96 16.71 25.86
N LEU A 381 -2.59 16.77 24.69
CA LEU A 381 -2.15 17.68 23.61
C LEU A 381 -2.16 19.15 24.05
N ASN A 382 -3.09 19.55 24.92
CA ASN A 382 -3.16 20.92 25.44
C ASN A 382 -2.06 21.26 26.45
N THR A 383 -1.44 20.27 27.12
CA THR A 383 -0.35 20.49 28.08
C THR A 383 1.02 20.49 27.40
N LEU A 384 1.16 19.82 26.26
CA LEU A 384 2.42 19.71 25.51
C LEU A 384 3.06 21.07 25.14
N PRO A 385 2.32 22.10 24.66
CA PRO A 385 2.88 23.43 24.36
C PRO A 385 3.60 24.10 25.53
N GLN A 386 3.09 23.93 26.75
CA GLN A 386 3.72 24.50 27.94
C GLN A 386 5.09 23.86 28.18
N THR A 387 5.17 22.53 28.02
CA THR A 387 6.40 21.75 28.11
C THR A 387 7.42 22.10 27.02
N PHE A 388 6.97 22.51 25.83
CA PHE A 388 7.87 22.88 24.71
C PHE A 388 8.54 24.24 24.89
N SER A 389 7.85 25.20 25.49
CA SER A 389 8.41 26.54 25.72
C SER A 389 9.65 26.53 26.63
N SER A 390 9.80 25.48 27.43
CA SER A 390 10.95 25.24 28.33
C SER A 390 12.05 24.34 27.74
N SER A 391 11.91 23.80 26.52
CA SER A 391 12.91 22.87 25.98
C SER A 391 14.20 23.60 25.54
N PRO A 392 15.39 23.16 25.98
CA PRO A 392 16.66 23.78 25.61
C PRO A 392 17.07 23.56 24.15
N ASN A 393 16.39 22.67 23.41
CA ASN A 393 16.83 22.22 22.09
C ASN A 393 16.18 23.02 20.93
N LYS A 394 16.70 24.23 20.67
CA LYS A 394 16.22 25.15 19.60
C LYS A 394 16.41 24.62 18.17
N ASN A 395 17.10 23.50 17.96
CA ASN A 395 17.30 22.94 16.62
C ASN A 395 16.09 22.13 16.11
N PHE A 396 15.22 21.65 17.01
CA PHE A 396 13.98 20.96 16.62
C PHE A 396 12.85 21.94 16.22
N SER A 397 12.91 23.19 16.70
CA SER A 397 11.86 24.19 16.50
C SER A 397 11.74 24.72 15.07
N GLY A 398 12.75 24.53 14.22
CA GLY A 398 12.81 25.13 12.88
C GLY A 398 12.26 24.29 11.73
N ARG A 399 12.25 22.95 11.82
CA ARG A 399 11.88 22.06 10.69
C ARG A 399 10.63 21.19 10.92
N ASN A 400 10.34 20.76 12.15
CA ASN A 400 9.27 19.79 12.43
C ASN A 400 8.11 20.34 13.26
N MET A 401 8.22 21.56 13.80
CA MET A 401 7.11 22.15 14.56
C MET A 401 6.00 22.67 13.64
N GLY A 402 6.27 22.99 12.37
CA GLY A 402 5.26 23.44 11.42
C GLY A 402 4.22 22.36 11.06
N SER A 403 4.67 21.12 10.82
CA SER A 403 3.80 19.96 10.60
C SER A 403 3.03 19.60 11.87
N TYR A 404 3.71 19.59 13.02
CA TYR A 404 3.11 19.31 14.32
C TYR A 404 2.08 20.36 14.75
N PHE A 405 2.38 21.66 14.62
CA PHE A 405 1.41 22.73 14.87
C PHE A 405 0.32 22.77 13.81
N GLY A 406 0.61 22.42 12.56
CA GLY A 406 -0.40 22.24 11.51
C GLY A 406 -1.41 21.16 11.90
N LEU A 407 -0.92 20.02 12.39
CA LEU A 407 -1.72 18.92 12.91
C LEU A 407 -2.51 19.34 14.16
N LEU A 408 -1.86 19.91 15.17
CA LEU A 408 -2.54 20.45 16.37
C LEU A 408 -3.62 21.48 16.04
N ASN A 409 -3.37 22.34 15.05
CA ASN A 409 -4.33 23.35 14.62
C ASN A 409 -5.50 22.71 13.85
N ALA A 410 -5.26 21.66 13.07
CA ALA A 410 -6.31 20.84 12.46
C ALA A 410 -7.16 20.13 13.53
N ILE A 411 -6.52 19.58 14.57
CA ILE A 411 -7.15 18.94 15.75
C ILE A 411 -8.01 19.94 16.51
N ASN A 412 -7.46 21.11 16.85
CA ASN A 412 -8.17 22.13 17.62
C ASN A 412 -9.35 22.75 16.86
N LYS A 413 -9.33 22.76 15.53
CA LYS A 413 -10.45 23.19 14.69
C LYS A 413 -11.58 22.15 14.59
N GLY A 414 -11.47 21.01 15.27
CA GLY A 414 -12.46 19.93 15.19
C GLY A 414 -12.49 19.23 13.83
N THR A 415 -11.50 19.48 12.97
CA THR A 415 -11.35 18.83 11.66
C THR A 415 -11.12 17.33 11.85
N VAL A 416 -10.35 17.00 12.89
CA VAL A 416 -9.99 15.65 13.28
C VAL A 416 -11.16 14.92 13.91
N GLU A 417 -11.95 15.57 14.75
CA GLU A 417 -13.14 14.95 15.34
C GLU A 417 -14.20 14.65 14.26
N LYS A 418 -14.34 15.51 13.25
CA LYS A 418 -15.21 15.25 12.08
C LYS A 418 -14.65 14.17 11.15
N GLY A 419 -13.34 14.17 10.89
CA GLY A 419 -12.66 13.15 10.09
C GLY A 419 -12.67 11.78 10.77
N LEU A 420 -12.45 11.74 12.09
CA LEU A 420 -12.48 10.55 12.92
C LEU A 420 -13.90 10.02 13.10
N LYS A 421 -14.90 10.91 13.24
CA LYS A 421 -16.30 10.50 13.25
C LYS A 421 -16.72 9.91 11.91
N GLY A 422 -16.34 10.52 10.78
CA GLY A 422 -16.53 9.91 9.44
C GLY A 422 -15.79 8.57 9.29
N TYR A 423 -14.55 8.51 9.80
CA TYR A 423 -13.70 7.30 9.80
C TYR A 423 -14.26 6.16 10.66
N LEU A 424 -14.80 6.44 11.85
CA LEU A 424 -15.39 5.44 12.74
C LEU A 424 -16.84 5.09 12.37
N GLU A 425 -17.57 6.01 11.74
CA GLU A 425 -18.96 5.79 11.27
C GLU A 425 -19.03 5.23 9.84
N GLY A 426 -17.89 5.04 9.17
CA GLY A 426 -17.83 4.50 7.80
C GLY A 426 -18.53 5.39 6.77
N ARG A 427 -18.44 6.72 6.90
CA ARG A 427 -19.06 7.70 6.00
C ARG A 427 -18.06 8.59 5.30
#